data_AF-A0A427AQU5-F1
#
_entry.id   AF-A0A427AQU5-F1
#
_cell.length_a   1.000
_cell.length_b   1.000
_cell.length_c   1.000
_cell.angle_alpha   90.00
_cell.angle_beta   90.00
_cell.angle_gamma   90.00
#
_symmetry.space_group_name_H-M   'P 1'
#
loop_
_entity.id
_entity.type
_entity.pdbx_description
1 polymer ?
#
loop_
_entity_poly.entity_id
_entity_poly.type
_entity_poly.pdbx_seq_one_letter_code
_entity_poly.pdbx_strand_id
1 'polypeptide(L)'
;MRAPRLLHLLGHEVALAIRSKPIPTLSSDSADSLREQVRQVHQRLDEVKKEVLKSKGEVGESSKGGSPFTPEIQDKPLPANFILPALELYDSNYDLAEHVATFRAQMALYDTSDALMCSQSNEDMLRKM
;
A
#
# COMPACT_ATOMS: atom_id res chain seq x y z
N MET A 1 58.69 -35.40 21.14
CA MET A 1 57.79 -34.60 20.28
C MET A 1 57.93 -35.04 18.83
N ARG A 2 57.06 -35.95 18.33
CA ARG A 2 56.89 -36.17 16.88
C ARG A 2 55.60 -36.95 16.61
N ALA A 3 54.59 -36.27 16.09
CA ALA A 3 53.60 -36.88 15.18
C ALA A 3 52.86 -35.81 14.37
N PRO A 4 53.43 -35.25 13.28
CA PRO A 4 52.69 -34.38 12.36
C PRO A 4 52.35 -35.06 11.02
N ARG A 5 52.32 -36.40 10.94
CA ARG A 5 52.08 -37.12 9.67
C ARG A 5 50.63 -37.60 9.47
N LEU A 6 49.83 -37.68 10.54
CA LEU A 6 48.43 -38.17 10.46
C LEU A 6 47.45 -37.07 10.01
N LEU A 7 47.67 -35.81 10.39
CA LEU A 7 46.83 -34.67 9.98
C LEU A 7 46.88 -34.39 8.48
N HIS A 8 48.04 -34.58 7.85
CA HIS A 8 48.21 -34.36 6.41
C HIS A 8 47.54 -35.45 5.57
N LEU A 9 47.55 -36.70 6.05
CA LEU A 9 46.93 -37.83 5.37
C LEU A 9 45.39 -37.76 5.45
N LEU A 10 44.87 -37.39 6.62
CA LEU A 10 43.43 -37.19 6.82
C LEU A 10 42.91 -36.01 5.98
N GLY A 11 43.69 -34.94 5.83
CA GLY A 11 43.36 -33.83 4.94
C GLY A 11 43.28 -34.24 3.46
N HIS A 12 44.17 -35.11 3.00
CA HIS A 12 44.16 -35.62 1.62
C HIS A 12 42.96 -36.56 1.36
N GLU A 13 42.62 -37.44 2.31
CA GLU A 13 41.41 -38.28 2.20
C GLU A 13 40.12 -37.47 2.21
N VAL A 14 40.00 -36.46 3.09
CA VAL A 14 38.83 -35.59 3.15
C VAL A 14 38.68 -34.80 1.84
N ALA A 15 39.78 -34.31 1.25
CA ALA A 15 39.75 -33.65 -0.05
C ALA A 15 39.32 -34.59 -1.19
N LEU A 16 39.77 -35.85 -1.18
CA LEU A 16 39.37 -36.86 -2.15
C LEU A 16 37.89 -37.23 -2.01
N ALA A 17 37.39 -37.34 -0.76
CA ALA A 17 36.00 -37.63 -0.44
C ALA A 17 35.03 -36.49 -0.77
N ILE A 18 35.48 -35.24 -0.65
CA ILE A 18 34.70 -34.07 -1.10
C ILE A 18 34.66 -34.03 -2.64
N ARG A 19 35.75 -34.39 -3.32
CA ARG A 19 35.82 -34.48 -4.78
C ARG A 19 34.99 -35.63 -5.37
N SER A 20 34.75 -36.70 -4.60
CA SER A 20 33.99 -37.88 -5.04
C SER A 20 32.50 -37.84 -4.70
N LYS A 21 32.02 -36.86 -3.94
CA LYS A 21 30.58 -36.70 -3.69
C LYS A 21 29.93 -36.12 -4.95
N PRO A 22 29.01 -36.85 -5.61
CA PRO A 22 28.23 -36.26 -6.68
C PRO A 22 27.43 -35.11 -6.06
N ILE A 23 27.63 -33.89 -6.57
CA ILE A 23 26.65 -32.82 -6.38
C ILE A 23 25.33 -33.41 -6.88
N PRO A 24 24.19 -33.26 -6.15
CA PRO A 24 22.91 -33.75 -6.63
C PRO A 24 22.70 -33.17 -8.03
N THR A 25 22.88 -34.05 -9.03
CA THR A 25 22.86 -33.65 -10.42
C THR A 25 21.38 -33.53 -10.72
N LEU A 26 20.86 -32.30 -10.63
CA LEU A 26 19.52 -32.03 -11.12
C LEU A 26 19.52 -32.51 -12.58
N SER A 27 18.60 -33.42 -12.91
CA SER A 27 18.43 -33.90 -14.28
C SER A 27 18.29 -32.68 -15.21
N SER A 28 18.88 -32.74 -16.40
CA SER A 28 18.77 -31.65 -17.39
C SER A 28 17.32 -31.24 -17.58
N ASP A 29 16.42 -32.23 -17.66
CA ASP A 29 14.97 -32.02 -17.79
C ASP A 29 14.38 -31.19 -16.65
N SER A 30 14.90 -31.34 -15.42
CA SER A 30 14.47 -30.56 -14.25
C SER A 30 15.02 -29.14 -14.27
N ALA A 31 16.25 -28.94 -14.73
CA ALA A 31 16.86 -27.63 -14.88
C ALA A 31 16.20 -26.83 -16.02
N ASP A 32 15.89 -27.50 -17.13
CA ASP A 32 15.22 -26.93 -18.28
C ASP A 32 13.75 -26.61 -17.96
N SER A 33 13.04 -27.49 -17.25
CA SER A 33 11.69 -27.21 -16.72
C SER A 33 11.66 -25.97 -15.81
N LEU A 34 12.66 -25.80 -14.94
CA LEU A 34 12.74 -24.62 -14.08
C LEU A 34 12.98 -23.34 -14.89
N ARG A 35 13.85 -23.37 -15.91
CA ARG A 35 14.09 -22.24 -16.82
C ARG A 35 12.82 -21.85 -17.57
N GLU A 36 12.05 -22.83 -18.02
CA GLU A 36 10.77 -22.61 -18.69
C GLU A 36 9.74 -21.98 -17.76
N GLN A 37 9.64 -22.46 -16.51
CA GLN A 37 8.73 -21.87 -15.52
C GLN A 37 9.11 -20.42 -15.19
N VAL A 38 10.41 -20.15 -15.01
CA VAL A 38 10.90 -18.78 -14.78
C VAL A 38 10.55 -17.89 -15.97
N ARG A 39 10.72 -18.36 -17.21
CA ARG A 39 10.36 -17.59 -18.41
C ARG A 39 8.85 -17.29 -18.48
N GLN A 40 8.01 -18.27 -18.14
CA GLN A 40 6.56 -18.09 -18.07
C GLN A 40 6.13 -17.09 -17.00
N VAL A 41 6.77 -17.11 -15.82
CA VAL A 41 6.49 -16.13 -14.76
C VAL A 41 6.84 -14.72 -15.22
N HIS A 42 7.98 -14.52 -15.88
CA HIS A 42 8.34 -13.21 -16.43
C HIS A 42 7.34 -12.72 -17.46
N GLN A 43 6.91 -13.59 -18.39
CA GLN A 43 5.90 -13.24 -19.38
C GLN A 43 4.57 -12.83 -18.74
N ARG A 44 4.10 -13.58 -17.75
CA ARG A 44 2.86 -13.26 -17.02
C ARG A 44 2.98 -11.95 -16.24
N LEU A 45 4.16 -11.67 -15.65
CA LEU A 45 4.40 -10.43 -14.94
C LEU A 45 4.36 -9.21 -15.88
N ASP A 46 4.93 -9.32 -17.08
CA ASP A 46 4.90 -8.24 -18.07
C ASP A 46 3.50 -7.97 -18.59
N GLU A 47 2.70 -9.03 -18.79
CA GLU A 47 1.29 -8.91 -19.16
C GLU A 47 0.46 -8.24 -18.06
N VAL A 48 0.65 -8.65 -16.80
CA VAL A 48 0.01 -8.00 -15.64
C VAL A 48 0.41 -6.53 -15.53
N LYS A 49 1.69 -6.19 -15.69
CA LYS A 49 2.15 -4.78 -15.68
C LYS A 49 1.49 -3.96 -16.78
N LYS A 50 1.36 -4.51 -17.99
CA LYS A 50 0.71 -3.85 -19.11
C LYS A 50 -0.77 -3.60 -18.82
N GLU A 51 -1.48 -4.56 -18.25
CA GLU A 51 -2.89 -4.40 -17.87
C GLU A 51 -3.08 -3.43 -16.70
N VAL A 52 -2.15 -3.40 -15.73
CA VAL A 52 -2.15 -2.39 -14.65
C VAL A 52 -1.90 -0.98 -15.21
N LEU A 53 -1.00 -0.82 -16.18
CA LEU A 53 -0.76 0.47 -16.83
C LEU A 53 -1.94 0.93 -17.69
N LYS A 54 -2.61 0.00 -18.38
CA LYS A 54 -3.84 0.29 -19.15
C LYS A 54 -5.02 0.66 -18.26
N SER A 55 -5.27 -0.10 -17.20
CA SER A 55 -6.35 0.18 -16.24
C SER A 55 -6.15 1.51 -15.49
N LYS A 56 -4.92 2.03 -15.44
CA LYS A 56 -4.63 3.38 -14.94
C LYS A 56 -4.86 4.49 -15.97
N GLY A 57 -4.93 4.16 -17.27
CA GLY A 57 -5.25 5.10 -18.36
C GLY A 57 -6.75 5.21 -18.68
N GLU A 58 -7.57 4.27 -18.18
CA GLU A 58 -9.03 4.24 -18.36
C GLU A 58 -9.81 4.67 -17.11
N VAL A 59 -9.11 5.30 -16.15
CA VAL A 59 -9.74 6.27 -15.25
C VAL A 59 -9.99 7.52 -16.09
N GLY A 60 -11.02 7.44 -16.94
CA GLY A 60 -11.48 8.54 -17.75
C GLY A 60 -11.71 9.74 -16.85
N GLU A 61 -10.91 10.79 -17.03
CA GLU A 61 -11.14 12.15 -16.53
C GLU A 61 -11.83 12.23 -15.16
N SER A 62 -11.46 11.37 -14.20
CA SER A 62 -11.99 11.49 -12.85
C SER A 62 -11.21 12.61 -12.18
N SER A 63 -11.72 13.81 -12.44
CA SER A 63 -11.39 15.08 -11.83
C SER A 63 -9.91 15.26 -11.56
N LYS A 64 -9.22 15.91 -12.51
CA LYS A 64 -8.06 16.76 -12.20
C LYS A 64 -8.39 17.46 -10.88
N GLY A 65 -7.68 17.09 -9.81
CA GLY A 65 -7.99 17.40 -8.40
C GLY A 65 -7.97 18.90 -8.11
N GLY A 66 -8.88 19.62 -8.74
CA GLY A 66 -9.18 21.01 -8.53
C GLY A 66 -10.34 21.10 -7.57
N SER A 67 -10.42 22.25 -6.92
CA SER A 67 -11.60 22.62 -6.15
C SER A 67 -12.85 22.54 -7.06
N PRO A 68 -13.99 22.03 -6.54
CA PRO A 68 -15.25 21.97 -7.29
C PRO A 68 -15.84 23.36 -7.57
N PHE A 69 -15.26 24.42 -6.99
CA PHE A 69 -15.69 25.79 -7.16
C PHE A 69 -15.00 26.47 -8.35
N THR A 70 -15.73 27.32 -9.07
CA THR A 70 -15.16 28.14 -10.15
C THR A 70 -14.15 29.15 -9.60
N PRO A 71 -13.21 29.66 -10.41
CA PRO A 71 -12.27 30.70 -9.97
C PRO A 71 -12.97 31.92 -9.37
N GLU A 72 -14.10 32.34 -9.94
CA GLU A 72 -14.88 33.47 -9.45
C GLU A 72 -15.44 33.26 -8.05
N ILE A 73 -15.68 32.01 -7.64
CA ILE A 73 -16.13 31.67 -6.29
C ILE A 73 -14.94 31.62 -5.32
N GLN A 74 -13.80 31.07 -5.76
CA GLN A 74 -12.58 30.98 -4.94
C GLN A 74 -11.97 32.36 -4.65
N ASP A 75 -12.08 33.29 -5.60
CA ASP A 75 -11.55 34.65 -5.47
C ASP A 75 -12.46 35.57 -4.63
N LYS A 76 -13.65 35.13 -4.23
CA LYS A 76 -14.53 35.92 -3.35
C LYS A 76 -14.00 35.89 -1.91
N PRO A 77 -13.72 37.05 -1.29
CA PRO A 77 -13.38 37.07 0.11
C PRO A 77 -14.58 36.59 0.95
N LEU A 78 -14.29 35.95 2.08
CA LEU A 78 -15.32 35.60 3.05
C LEU A 78 -16.05 36.87 3.52
N PRO A 79 -17.36 36.83 3.74
CA PRO A 79 -18.11 37.95 4.31
C PRO A 79 -17.48 38.42 5.64
N ALA A 80 -17.51 39.73 5.91
CA ALA A 80 -16.88 40.30 7.11
C ALA A 80 -17.44 39.77 8.44
N ASN A 81 -18.67 39.27 8.43
CA ASN A 81 -19.36 38.66 9.56
C ASN A 81 -19.23 37.12 9.60
N PHE A 82 -18.42 36.53 8.72
CA PHE A 82 -18.19 35.09 8.71
C PHE A 82 -17.33 34.71 9.92
N ILE A 83 -17.91 33.90 10.81
CA ILE A 83 -17.22 33.37 11.98
C ILE A 83 -16.90 31.91 11.67
N LEU A 84 -15.61 31.59 11.60
CA LEU A 84 -15.16 30.19 11.56
C LEU A 84 -15.44 29.54 12.92
N PRO A 85 -16.19 28.43 12.99
CA PRO A 85 -16.32 27.68 14.22
C PRO A 85 -14.95 27.19 14.67
N ALA A 86 -14.66 27.32 15.97
CA ALA A 86 -13.46 26.76 16.58
C ALA A 86 -13.65 25.24 16.75
N LEU A 87 -13.42 24.50 15.67
CA LEU A 87 -13.46 23.04 15.67
C LEU A 87 -12.08 22.50 16.03
N GLU A 88 -12.02 21.60 17.00
CA GLU A 88 -10.80 20.84 17.25
C GLU A 88 -10.57 19.83 16.11
N LEU A 89 -9.31 19.64 15.72
CA LEU A 89 -8.95 18.61 14.76
C LEU A 89 -9.01 17.23 15.44
N TYR A 90 -9.53 16.24 14.73
CA TYR A 90 -9.47 14.86 15.20
C TYR A 90 -8.02 14.37 15.23
N ASP A 91 -7.48 14.19 16.44
CA ASP A 91 -6.09 13.75 16.66
C ASP A 91 -5.91 12.23 16.61
N SER A 92 -6.99 11.48 16.29
CA SER A 92 -7.05 10.01 16.25
C SER A 92 -6.82 9.29 17.58
N ASN A 93 -6.65 10.03 18.69
CA ASN A 93 -6.48 9.46 20.02
C ASN A 93 -7.77 9.50 20.84
N TYR A 94 -8.68 10.43 20.54
CA TYR A 94 -10.00 10.51 21.16
C TYR A 94 -11.01 9.55 20.51
N ASP A 95 -12.11 9.28 21.22
CA ASP A 95 -13.21 8.50 20.66
C ASP A 95 -13.85 9.24 19.47
N LEU A 96 -13.98 8.53 18.35
CA LEU A 96 -14.52 9.11 17.11
C LEU A 96 -15.98 9.55 17.28
N ALA A 97 -16.78 8.79 18.05
CA ALA A 97 -18.19 9.12 18.25
C ALA A 97 -18.35 10.37 19.11
N GLU A 98 -17.55 10.52 20.17
CA GLU A 98 -17.48 11.73 20.99
C GLU A 98 -17.01 12.96 20.19
N HIS A 99 -15.99 12.79 19.34
CA HIS A 99 -15.51 13.86 18.46
C HIS A 99 -16.59 14.32 17.48
N VAL A 100 -17.30 13.38 16.84
CA VAL A 100 -18.42 13.69 15.94
C VAL A 100 -19.60 14.33 16.69
N ALA A 101 -19.90 13.87 17.90
CA ALA A 101 -20.96 14.46 18.72
C ALA A 101 -20.64 15.92 19.10
N THR A 102 -19.39 16.19 19.48
CA THR A 102 -18.90 17.55 19.82
C THR A 102 -18.96 18.46 18.60
N PHE A 103 -18.49 18.00 17.44
CA PHE A 103 -18.62 18.73 16.18
C PHE A 103 -20.09 19.08 15.88
N ARG A 104 -21.00 18.12 15.96
CA ARG A 104 -22.44 18.35 15.72
C ARG A 104 -23.04 19.35 16.69
N ALA A 105 -22.69 19.26 17.98
CA ALA A 105 -23.14 20.20 18.98
C ALA A 105 -22.64 21.62 18.71
N GLN A 106 -21.36 21.77 18.29
CA GLN A 106 -20.81 23.06 17.90
C GLN A 106 -21.53 23.64 16.69
N MET A 107 -21.76 22.86 15.62
CA MET A 107 -22.50 23.33 14.45
C MET A 107 -23.94 23.76 14.79
N ALA A 108 -24.63 23.02 15.67
CA ALA A 108 -25.97 23.39 16.14
C ALA A 108 -25.99 24.71 16.93
N LEU A 109 -24.94 25.04 17.69
CA LEU A 109 -24.83 26.31 18.42
C LEU A 109 -24.63 27.51 17.50
N TYR A 110 -24.00 27.31 16.34
CA TYR A 110 -23.77 28.37 15.35
C TYR A 110 -24.96 28.57 14.39
N ASP A 111 -26.12 27.94 14.66
CA ASP A 111 -27.33 27.97 13.83
C ASP A 111 -27.02 27.80 12.33
N THR A 112 -26.03 26.94 12.03
CA THR A 112 -25.63 26.68 10.65
C THR A 112 -26.68 25.80 10.01
N SER A 113 -27.37 26.37 9.01
CA SER A 113 -28.31 25.69 8.12
C SER A 113 -27.93 24.24 7.84
N ASP A 114 -28.89 23.31 7.95
CA ASP A 114 -28.73 21.88 7.64
C ASP A 114 -28.06 21.61 6.29
N ALA A 115 -28.15 22.56 5.34
CA ALA A 115 -27.46 22.48 4.04
C ALA A 115 -25.92 22.46 4.14
N LEU A 116 -25.34 22.98 5.22
CA LEU A 116 -23.89 22.93 5.50
C LEU A 116 -23.49 21.67 6.28
N MET A 117 -24.46 20.98 6.87
CA MET A 117 -24.23 19.68 7.48
C MET A 117 -24.17 18.66 6.34
N CYS A 118 -23.04 17.97 6.20
CA CYS A 118 -23.03 16.77 5.38
C CYS A 118 -24.00 15.78 6.04
N SER A 119 -25.22 15.68 5.51
CA SER A 119 -26.23 14.70 5.92
C SER A 119 -25.71 13.33 5.51
N GLN A 120 -24.79 12.83 6.32
CA GLN A 120 -24.07 11.61 6.04
C GLN A 120 -25.09 10.47 5.99
N SER A 121 -25.20 9.85 4.83
CA SER A 121 -25.66 8.47 4.65
C SER A 121 -24.78 7.55 5.51
N ASN A 122 -25.07 7.52 6.81
CA ASN A 122 -24.24 6.93 7.86
C ASN A 122 -24.67 5.52 8.27
N GLU A 123 -25.42 4.82 7.43
CA GLU A 123 -25.76 3.41 7.66
C GLU A 123 -24.93 2.45 6.79
N ASP A 124 -24.34 2.93 5.69
CA ASP A 124 -23.62 2.06 4.74
C ASP A 124 -22.12 1.88 5.04
N MET A 125 -21.49 2.78 5.81
CA MET A 125 -20.08 2.62 6.18
C MET A 125 -19.85 1.62 7.32
N LEU A 126 -20.79 1.48 8.26
CA LEU A 126 -20.66 0.54 9.38
C LEU A 126 -21.03 -0.90 9.01
N ARG A 127 -21.69 -1.13 7.87
CA ARG A 127 -22.10 -2.47 7.40
C ARG A 127 -21.03 -3.18 6.54
N LYS A 128 -19.91 -2.53 6.27
CA LYS A 128 -18.85 -3.05 5.38
C LYS A 128 -17.49 -3.27 6.06
N MET A 129 -17.42 -3.16 7.38
CA MET A 129 -16.32 -3.70 8.19
C MET A 129 -16.75 -4.97 8.90
#